data_AF-A0A0K0FRE8-F1
#
_entry.id   AF-A0A0K0FRE8-F1
#
_cell.length_a   1.000
_cell.length_b   1.000
_cell.length_c   1.000
_cell.angle_alpha   90.00
_cell.angle_beta   90.00
_cell.angle_gamma   90.00
#
_symmetry.space_group_name_H-M   'P 1'
#
loop_
_entity.id
_entity.type
_entity.pdbx_description
1 polymer ?
#
loop_
_entity_poly.entity_id
_entity_poly.type
_entity_poly.pdbx_seq_one_letter_code
_entity_poly.pdbx_strand_id
1 'polypeptide(L)'
;MPSKTDIRIIFLYEFKRGTNATITAHNINESFWENLVNSTTVQRWFKKFKEGNESLENKDRGRPTPTVNNDELKNVIEADSRQTRFPSFVADWKDKKARSMDTP
;
A
#
# COMPACT_ATOMS: atom_id res chain seq x y z
N MET A 1 -14.58 4.33 16.71
CA MET A 1 -13.35 3.54 16.48
C MET A 1 -12.20 4.51 16.32
N PRO A 2 -11.10 4.37 17.08
CA PRO A 2 -9.96 5.27 16.94
C PRO A 2 -9.38 5.18 15.53
N SER A 3 -9.00 6.32 14.97
CA SER A 3 -8.36 6.35 13.66
C SER A 3 -6.95 5.77 13.73
N LYS A 4 -6.38 5.43 12.58
CA LYS A 4 -4.97 4.99 12.51
C LYS A 4 -4.02 6.04 13.09
N THR A 5 -4.33 7.33 12.95
CA THR A 5 -3.54 8.43 13.49
C THR A 5 -3.65 8.47 15.01
N ASP A 6 -4.85 8.34 15.58
CA ASP A 6 -5.07 8.34 17.03
C ASP A 6 -4.29 7.22 17.71
N ILE A 7 -4.33 6.02 17.14
CA ILE A 7 -3.55 4.87 17.65
C ILE A 7 -2.04 5.16 17.65
N ARG A 8 -1.54 5.85 16.62
CA ARG A 8 -0.11 6.21 16.53
C ARG A 8 0.27 7.31 17.51
N ILE A 9 -0.62 8.24 17.82
CA ILE A 9 -0.43 9.23 18.89
C ILE A 9 -0.25 8.50 20.23
N ILE A 10 -1.09 7.50 20.51
CA ILE A 10 -0.96 6.68 21.72
C ILE A 10 0.38 5.95 21.75
N PHE A 11 0.84 5.38 20.63
CA PHE A 11 2.17 4.77 20.55
C PHE A 11 3.28 5.77 20.92
N LEU A 12 3.22 7.00 20.38
CA LEU A 12 4.23 8.01 20.67
C LEU A 12 4.21 8.43 22.15
N TYR A 13 3.02 8.59 22.72
CA TYR A 13 2.83 8.90 24.13
C TYR A 13 3.43 7.80 25.03
N GLU A 14 3.09 6.53 24.81
CA GLU A 14 3.62 5.40 25.60
C GLU A 14 5.13 5.22 25.41
N PHE A 15 5.65 5.49 24.22
CA PHE A 15 7.08 5.50 23.96
C PHE A 15 7.80 6.56 24.80
N LYS A 16 7.28 7.80 24.83
CA LYS A 16 7.85 8.89 25.65
C LYS A 16 7.73 8.63 27.15
N ARG A 17 6.73 7.86 27.58
CA ARG A 17 6.60 7.38 28.97
C ARG A 17 7.59 6.28 29.34
N GLY A 18 8.25 5.66 28.35
CA GLY A 18 9.17 4.54 28.58
C GLY A 18 8.48 3.19 28.78
N THR A 19 7.21 3.06 28.40
CA THR A 19 6.46 1.80 28.49
C THR A 19 7.00 0.79 27.48
N ASN A 20 6.83 -0.52 27.73
CA ASN A 20 7.19 -1.56 26.76
C ASN A 20 6.11 -1.66 25.64
N ALA A 21 6.52 -1.96 24.41
CA ALA A 21 5.63 -2.17 23.27
C ALA A 21 4.60 -3.28 23.49
N THR A 22 4.96 -4.37 24.19
CA THR A 22 4.01 -5.47 24.49
C THR A 22 2.94 -5.02 25.47
N ILE A 23 3.34 -4.30 26.54
CA ILE A 23 2.42 -3.72 27.53
C ILE A 23 1.51 -2.69 26.85
N THR A 24 2.08 -1.85 25.99
CA THR A 24 1.33 -0.86 25.21
C THR A 24 0.26 -1.52 24.34
N ALA A 25 0.60 -2.60 23.63
CA ALA A 25 -0.37 -3.32 22.80
C ALA A 25 -1.50 -3.95 23.64
N HIS A 26 -1.15 -4.53 24.80
CA HIS A 26 -2.11 -5.07 25.75
C HIS A 26 -3.09 -3.97 26.22
N ASN A 27 -2.57 -2.86 26.74
CA ASN A 27 -3.37 -1.76 27.27
C ASN A 27 -4.33 -1.17 26.22
N ILE A 28 -3.88 -1.06 24.97
CA ILE A 28 -4.72 -0.55 23.87
C ILE A 28 -5.84 -1.55 23.55
N ASN A 29 -5.52 -2.84 23.49
CA ASN A 29 -6.52 -3.87 23.20
C ASN A 29 -7.53 -4.01 24.36
N GLU A 30 -7.10 -3.80 25.59
CA GLU A 30 -7.97 -3.80 26.77
C GLU A 30 -8.89 -2.55 26.81
N SER A 31 -8.36 -1.38 26.45
CA SER A 31 -9.09 -0.11 26.55
C SER A 31 -10.04 0.16 25.38
N PHE A 32 -9.63 -0.19 24.16
CA PHE A 32 -10.37 0.20 22.97
C PHE A 32 -11.20 -0.93 22.38
N TRP A 33 -10.64 -2.14 22.20
CA TRP A 33 -11.29 -3.40 21.78
C TRP A 33 -10.23 -4.51 21.63
N GLU A 34 -10.61 -5.77 21.87
CA GLU A 34 -9.71 -6.91 21.71
C GLU A 34 -9.14 -6.98 20.26
N ASN A 35 -7.83 -7.13 20.13
CA ASN A 35 -7.09 -7.22 18.86
C ASN A 35 -7.03 -5.98 17.96
N LEU A 36 -7.27 -4.77 18.49
CA LEU A 36 -7.08 -3.53 17.73
C LEU A 36 -5.65 -3.36 17.19
N VAL A 37 -4.64 -3.73 17.99
CA VAL A 37 -3.22 -3.59 17.65
C VAL A 37 -2.44 -4.86 17.96
N ASN A 38 -1.50 -5.19 17.07
CA ASN A 38 -0.52 -6.24 17.29
C ASN A 38 0.74 -5.65 17.93
N SER A 39 1.33 -6.35 18.90
CA SER A 39 2.62 -6.01 19.53
C SER A 39 3.72 -5.75 18.50
N THR A 40 3.74 -6.49 17.39
CA THR A 40 4.70 -6.32 16.28
C THR A 40 4.56 -4.94 15.63
N THR A 41 3.34 -4.44 15.51
CA THR A 41 3.07 -3.09 14.98
C THR A 41 3.62 -2.03 15.92
N VAL A 42 3.36 -2.17 17.23
CA VAL A 42 3.87 -1.23 18.25
C VAL A 42 5.39 -1.22 18.27
N GLN A 43 6.05 -2.38 18.21
CA GLN A 43 7.50 -2.50 18.15
C GLN A 43 8.11 -1.78 16.94
N ARG A 44 7.50 -1.91 15.75
CA ARG A 44 7.95 -1.19 14.55
C ARG A 44 7.87 0.33 14.72
N TRP A 45 6.80 0.83 15.35
CA TRP A 45 6.66 2.25 15.66
C TRP A 45 7.67 2.72 16.70
N PHE A 46 7.89 1.94 17.76
CA PHE A 46 8.90 2.28 18.77
C PHE A 46 10.30 2.31 18.19
N LYS A 47 10.64 1.38 17.28
CA LYS A 47 11.91 1.42 16.55
C LYS A 47 12.05 2.73 15.75
N LYS A 48 11.00 3.12 15.01
CA LYS A 48 10.95 4.37 14.27
C LYS A 48 11.16 5.60 15.18
N PHE A 49 10.56 5.60 16.36
CA PHE A 49 10.72 6.68 17.34
C PHE A 49 12.13 6.71 17.96
N LYS A 50 12.73 5.54 18.24
CA LYS A 50 14.14 5.45 18.68
C LYS A 50 15.12 5.98 17.64
N GLU A 51 14.80 5.87 16.36
CA GLU A 51 15.56 6.45 15.25
C GLU A 51 15.35 7.98 15.11
N GLY A 52 14.60 8.61 16.04
CA GLY A 52 14.33 10.06 16.04
C GLY A 52 13.20 10.49 15.12
N ASN A 53 12.50 9.54 14.48
CA ASN A 53 11.42 9.84 13.54
C ASN A 53 10.04 9.76 14.23
N GLU A 54 9.61 10.88 14.81
CA GLU A 54 8.29 11.01 15.47
C GLU A 54 7.11 11.26 14.50
N SER A 55 7.33 11.24 13.18
CA SER A 55 6.23 11.44 12.22
C SER A 55 5.17 10.36 12.37
N LEU A 56 3.91 10.75 12.53
CA LEU A 56 2.76 9.84 12.65
C LEU A 56 2.26 9.35 11.28
N GLU A 57 2.80 9.88 10.19
CA GLU A 57 2.44 9.47 8.84
C GLU A 57 3.20 8.22 8.41
N ASN A 58 2.54 7.45 7.55
CA ASN A 58 3.25 6.40 6.83
C ASN A 58 3.95 7.10 5.65
N LYS A 59 5.26 6.88 5.48
CA LYS A 59 5.93 7.33 4.26
C LYS A 59 5.18 6.71 3.08
N ASP A 60 4.88 7.51 2.06
CA ASP A 60 4.35 7.00 0.81
C ASP A 60 5.30 5.92 0.31
N ARG A 61 4.82 4.67 0.38
CA ARG A 61 5.52 3.55 -0.23
C ARG A 61 5.23 3.68 -1.70
N GLY A 62 6.05 4.48 -2.39
CA GLY A 62 6.00 4.62 -3.84
C GLY A 62 5.87 3.24 -4.46
N ARG A 63 4.86 3.05 -5.31
CA ARG A 63 4.78 1.87 -6.17
C ARG A 63 6.06 1.87 -7.02
N PRO A 64 6.80 0.74 -7.13
CA PRO A 64 7.90 0.67 -8.08
C PRO A 64 7.38 1.13 -9.45
N THR A 65 8.03 2.13 -10.03
CA THR A 65 7.74 2.55 -11.40
C THR A 65 7.89 1.31 -12.28
N PRO A 66 6.88 0.94 -13.10
CA PRO A 66 7.02 -0.19 -13.99
C PRO A 66 8.27 0.03 -14.86
N THR A 67 9.24 -0.87 -14.78
CA THR A 67 10.42 -0.88 -15.65
C THR A 67 10.08 -1.19 -17.10
N VAL A 68 8.85 -1.62 -17.37
CA VAL A 68 8.35 -1.91 -18.71
C VAL A 68 7.59 -0.70 -19.23
N ASN A 69 8.08 -0.13 -20.33
CA ASN A 69 7.39 0.91 -21.05
C ASN A 69 6.15 0.30 -21.74
N ASN A 70 4.95 0.78 -21.40
CA ASN A 70 3.70 0.30 -21.98
C ASN A 70 3.65 0.52 -23.50
N ASP A 71 4.34 1.53 -24.03
CA ASP A 71 4.39 1.80 -25.47
C ASP A 71 5.24 0.76 -26.21
N GLU A 72 6.31 0.30 -25.59
CA GLU A 72 7.16 -0.77 -26.13
C GLU A 72 6.39 -2.11 -26.12
N LEU A 73 5.68 -2.40 -25.03
CA LEU A 73 4.81 -3.57 -24.93
C LEU A 73 3.69 -3.53 -25.98
N LYS A 74 3.11 -2.36 -26.22
CA LYS A 74 2.09 -2.14 -27.25
C LYS A 74 2.64 -2.40 -28.65
N ASN A 75 3.85 -1.92 -28.95
CA ASN A 75 4.49 -2.14 -30.25
C ASN A 75 4.80 -3.63 -30.49
N VAL A 76 5.25 -4.36 -29.47
CA VAL A 76 5.50 -5.82 -29.59
C VAL A 76 4.21 -6.59 -29.82
N ILE A 77 3.12 -6.24 -29.12
CA ILE A 77 1.79 -6.87 -29.31
C ILE A 77 1.21 -6.56 -30.70
N GLU A 78 1.43 -5.34 -31.22
CA GLU A 78 0.98 -4.94 -32.56
C GLU A 78 1.81 -5.59 -33.68
N ALA A 79 3.13 -5.79 -33.47
CA ALA A 79 4.04 -6.39 -34.45
C ALA A 79 3.98 -7.93 -34.49
N ASP A 80 3.79 -8.60 -33.35
CA ASP A 80 3.73 -10.05 -33.27
C ASP A 80 2.44 -10.54 -32.59
N SER A 81 1.35 -10.54 -33.39
CA SER A 81 0.04 -11.02 -32.95
C SER A 81 0.01 -12.53 -32.61
N ARG A 82 1.09 -13.29 -32.87
CA ARG A 82 1.16 -14.75 -32.61
C ARG A 82 1.78 -15.09 -31.25
N GLN A 83 2.43 -14.14 -30.58
CA GLN A 83 2.98 -14.32 -29.23
C GLN A 83 1.93 -14.20 -28.11
N THR A 84 0.71 -13.77 -28.43
CA THR A 84 -0.33 -13.54 -27.43
C THR A 84 -1.05 -14.83 -27.07
N ARG A 85 -0.96 -15.25 -25.80
CA ARG A 85 -1.65 -16.45 -25.26
C ARG A 85 -3.19 -16.40 -25.38
N PHE A 86 -3.76 -15.21 -25.62
CA PHE A 86 -5.21 -14.99 -25.73
C PHE A 86 -5.56 -14.10 -26.93
N PRO A 87 -5.55 -14.64 -28.17
CA PRO A 87 -5.84 -13.90 -29.39
C PRO A 87 -7.21 -13.20 -29.39
N SER A 88 -8.19 -13.75 -28.67
CA SER A 88 -9.54 -13.18 -28.55
C SER A 88 -9.56 -11.83 -27.82
N PHE A 89 -8.68 -11.64 -26.83
CA PHE A 89 -8.57 -10.37 -26.09
C PHE A 89 -8.00 -9.25 -26.97
N VAL A 90 -7.04 -9.59 -27.84
CA VAL A 90 -6.46 -8.63 -28.80
C VAL A 90 -7.49 -8.24 -29.86
N ALA A 91 -8.31 -9.18 -30.33
CA ALA A 91 -9.39 -8.90 -31.26
C ALA A 91 -10.47 -7.98 -30.64
N ASP A 92 -10.93 -8.29 -29.42
CA ASP A 92 -11.89 -7.45 -28.68
C ASP A 92 -11.35 -6.04 -28.41
N TRP A 93 -10.07 -5.92 -28.08
CA TRP A 93 -9.40 -4.63 -27.88
C TRP A 93 -9.30 -3.81 -29.17
N LYS A 94 -8.97 -4.45 -30.30
CA LYS A 94 -8.95 -3.78 -31.62
C LYS A 94 -10.34 -3.29 -32.03
N ASP A 95 -11.38 -4.10 -31.83
CA ASP A 95 -12.78 -3.71 -32.13
C ASP A 95 -13.25 -2.53 -31.27
N LYS A 96 -12.97 -2.56 -29.95
CA LYS A 96 -13.27 -1.44 -29.05
C LYS A 96 -12.52 -0.16 -29.41
N LYS A 97 -11.26 -0.28 -29.85
CA LYS A 97 -10.45 0.88 -30.27
C LYS A 97 -10.97 1.50 -31.57
N ALA A 98 -11.37 0.68 -32.54
CA ALA A 98 -12.01 1.16 -33.77
C ALA A 98 -13.32 1.90 -33.44
N ARG A 99 -14.14 1.33 -32.55
CA ARG A 99 -15.38 1.96 -32.09
C ARG A 99 -15.17 3.28 -31.34
N SER A 100 -14.02 3.50 -30.70
CA SER A 100 -13.70 4.77 -30.04
C SER A 100 -13.13 5.85 -30.98
N MET A 101 -12.68 5.48 -32.18
CA MET A 101 -12.14 6.43 -33.18
C MET A 101 -13.21 6.94 -34.16
N ASP A 102 -14.34 6.24 -34.29
CA ASP A 102 -15.48 6.64 -35.14
C ASP A 102 -16.52 7.53 -34.43
N THR A 103 -16.25 7.97 -33.21
CA THR A 103 -17.11 8.96 -32.52
C THR A 103 -16.57 10.35 -32.83
N PRO A 104 -17.33 11.25 -33.50
CA PRO A 104 -16.85 12.57 -33.90
C PRO A 104 -16.43 13.45 -32.72
#